data_AF-A0A953N7F6-F1
#
_entry.id   AF-A0A953N7F6-F1
#
_cell.length_a   1.000
_cell.length_b   1.000
_cell.length_c   1.000
_cell.angle_alpha   90.00
_cell.angle_beta   90.00
_cell.angle_gamma   90.00
#
_symmetry.space_group_name_H-M   'P 1'
#
loop_
_entity.id
_entity.type
_entity.pdbx_description
1 polymer ?
#
loop_
_entity_poly.entity_id
_entity_poly.type
_entity_poly.pdbx_seq_one_letter_code
_entity_poly.pdbx_strand_id
1 'polypeptide(L)'
;MNKFLPILIILVFISVSIGSYLIFFRNIEEAVEEKIVPVIKMTAIIQTNFGDIKIELFADDAPKTVENFIKLAKEGFYDGIRFHRVIQRFMIQAGCPFSRDIALKDRWGTGGPGWIFEDEIHEDNHNVVGTISMANAGPNTNGSQFFINLADNNFLDNRHTVFGRVIEGMEVVNAIGKVETGPGDRPVEDVIIESIKVDKK
;
A
#
# COMPACT_ATOMS: atom_id res chain seq x y z
N MET A 1 -6.31 -70.77 -33.82
CA MET A 1 -5.43 -70.17 -32.79
C MET A 1 -5.40 -68.66 -32.97
N ASN A 2 -5.80 -67.94 -31.92
CA ASN A 2 -6.29 -66.56 -31.92
C ASN A 2 -5.24 -65.49 -32.29
N LYS A 3 -5.30 -64.95 -33.52
CA LYS A 3 -4.57 -63.73 -33.91
C LYS A 3 -5.15 -62.42 -33.34
N PHE A 4 -6.29 -62.49 -32.65
CA PHE A 4 -6.99 -61.33 -32.08
C PHE A 4 -6.47 -60.89 -30.70
N LEU A 5 -5.79 -61.77 -29.97
CA LEU A 5 -5.30 -61.51 -28.62
C LEU A 5 -4.19 -60.43 -28.54
N PRO A 6 -3.19 -60.36 -29.46
CA PRO A 6 -2.15 -59.33 -29.37
C PRO A 6 -2.65 -57.92 -29.72
N ILE A 7 -3.67 -57.79 -30.58
CA ILE A 7 -4.25 -56.48 -30.95
C ILE A 7 -5.01 -55.87 -29.76
N LEU A 8 -5.74 -56.70 -29.01
CA LEU A 8 -6.49 -56.25 -27.84
C LEU A 8 -5.56 -55.73 -26.74
N ILE A 9 -4.40 -56.36 -26.54
CA ILE A 9 -3.40 -55.94 -25.55
C ILE A 9 -2.81 -54.57 -25.91
N ILE A 10 -2.45 -54.35 -27.18
CA ILE A 10 -1.90 -53.06 -27.65
C ILE A 10 -2.91 -51.93 -27.46
N LEU A 11 -4.19 -52.17 -27.77
CA LEU A 11 -5.25 -51.18 -27.58
C LEU A 11 -5.45 -50.82 -26.10
N VAL A 12 -5.37 -51.80 -25.18
CA VAL A 12 -5.46 -51.56 -23.73
C VAL A 12 -4.27 -50.72 -23.24
N PHE A 13 -3.05 -50.96 -23.71
CA PHE A 13 -1.88 -50.15 -23.34
C PHE A 13 -1.97 -48.71 -23.84
N ILE A 14 -2.48 -48.50 -25.06
CA ILE A 14 -2.70 -47.17 -25.62
C ILE A 14 -3.78 -46.42 -24.81
N SER A 15 -4.89 -47.08 -24.46
CA SER A 15 -5.94 -46.45 -23.66
C SER A 15 -5.50 -46.10 -22.24
N VAL A 16 -4.68 -46.94 -21.61
CA VAL A 16 -4.11 -46.65 -20.28
C VAL A 16 -3.14 -45.46 -20.36
N SER A 17 -2.29 -45.41 -21.38
CA SER A 17 -1.33 -44.32 -21.57
C SER A 17 -2.01 -42.97 -21.82
N ILE A 18 -3.09 -42.97 -22.63
CA ILE A 18 -3.90 -41.77 -22.88
C ILE A 18 -4.64 -41.33 -21.61
N GLY A 19 -5.23 -42.27 -20.85
CA GLY A 19 -5.91 -41.98 -19.59
C GLY A 19 -4.99 -41.34 -18.55
N SER A 20 -3.76 -41.87 -18.40
CA SER A 20 -2.74 -41.29 -17.51
C SER A 20 -2.30 -39.89 -17.96
N TYR A 21 -2.16 -39.66 -19.26
CA TYR A 21 -1.83 -38.35 -19.81
C TYR A 21 -2.95 -37.33 -19.54
N LEU A 22 -4.21 -37.70 -19.74
CA LEU A 22 -5.36 -36.84 -19.47
C LEU A 22 -5.49 -36.48 -17.98
N ILE A 23 -5.24 -37.44 -17.06
CA ILE A 23 -5.23 -37.16 -15.62
C ILE A 23 -4.08 -36.22 -15.24
N PHE A 24 -2.89 -36.44 -15.80
CA PHE A 24 -1.75 -35.56 -15.58
C PHE A 24 -2.00 -34.14 -16.08
N PHE A 25 -2.60 -33.98 -17.27
CA PHE A 25 -2.99 -32.67 -17.81
C PHE A 25 -4.07 -31.99 -16.97
N ARG A 26 -5.09 -32.74 -16.52
CA ARG A 26 -6.13 -32.19 -15.64
C ARG A 26 -5.56 -31.69 -14.31
N ASN A 27 -4.63 -32.44 -13.72
CA ASN A 27 -3.95 -32.01 -12.49
C ASN A 27 -3.10 -30.75 -12.71
N ILE A 28 -2.54 -30.55 -13.91
CA ILE A 28 -1.84 -29.29 -14.25
C ILE A 28 -2.84 -28.14 -14.40
N GLU A 29 -3.98 -28.34 -15.06
CA GLU A 29 -5.02 -27.31 -15.16
C GLU A 29 -5.56 -26.92 -13.78
N GLU A 30 -5.90 -27.90 -12.94
CA GLU A 30 -6.35 -27.66 -11.55
C GLU A 30 -5.28 -26.90 -10.74
N ALA A 31 -3.99 -27.26 -10.86
CA ALA A 31 -2.90 -26.57 -10.17
C ALA A 31 -2.61 -25.14 -10.70
N VAL A 32 -2.90 -24.88 -11.97
CA VAL A 32 -2.81 -23.53 -12.56
C VAL A 32 -4.00 -22.67 -12.10
N GLU A 33 -5.18 -23.25 -11.98
CA GLU A 33 -6.41 -22.57 -11.56
C GLU A 33 -6.41 -22.23 -10.05
N GLU A 34 -5.87 -23.12 -9.20
CA GLU A 34 -5.71 -22.88 -7.75
C GLU A 34 -4.77 -21.70 -7.44
N LYS A 35 -3.88 -21.33 -8.38
CA LYS A 35 -2.99 -20.16 -8.26
C LYS A 35 -3.65 -18.83 -8.64
N ILE A 36 -4.84 -18.82 -9.21
CA ILE A 36 -5.57 -17.60 -9.59
C ILE A 36 -6.62 -17.30 -8.53
N VAL A 37 -6.19 -17.12 -7.27
CA VAL A 37 -7.04 -16.47 -6.27
C VAL A 37 -7.00 -14.98 -6.60
N PRO A 38 -8.14 -14.31 -6.88
CA PRO A 38 -8.14 -12.87 -7.04
C PRO A 38 -7.71 -12.26 -5.70
N VAL A 39 -6.46 -11.79 -5.64
CA VAL A 39 -5.97 -10.98 -4.52
C VAL A 39 -6.83 -9.72 -4.53
N ILE A 40 -7.76 -9.62 -3.57
CA ILE A 40 -8.61 -8.44 -3.42
C ILE A 40 -7.67 -7.27 -3.13
N LYS A 41 -7.54 -6.37 -4.09
CA LYS A 41 -6.64 -5.23 -3.98
C LYS A 41 -7.37 -4.12 -3.26
N MET A 42 -6.90 -3.84 -2.05
CA MET A 42 -7.40 -2.71 -1.29
C MET A 42 -6.79 -1.41 -1.83
N THR A 43 -7.63 -0.43 -2.15
CA THR A 43 -7.17 0.87 -2.63
C THR A 43 -7.78 2.00 -1.82
N ALA A 44 -7.12 3.15 -1.80
CA ALA A 44 -7.66 4.38 -1.26
C ALA A 44 -7.38 5.56 -2.18
N ILE A 45 -8.26 6.56 -2.17
CA ILE A 45 -8.10 7.82 -2.89
C ILE A 45 -7.98 8.93 -1.85
N ILE A 46 -6.81 9.56 -1.79
CA ILE A 46 -6.53 10.75 -1.00
C ILE A 46 -6.90 11.95 -1.86
N GLN A 47 -8.01 12.62 -1.54
CA GLN A 47 -8.46 13.81 -2.25
C GLN A 47 -7.79 15.04 -1.63
N THR A 48 -7.13 15.85 -2.45
CA THR A 48 -6.43 17.05 -2.00
C THR A 48 -6.84 18.25 -2.82
N ASN A 49 -6.58 19.46 -2.31
CA ASN A 49 -6.74 20.70 -3.08
C ASN A 49 -5.75 20.82 -4.27
N PHE A 50 -4.83 19.86 -4.44
CA PHE A 50 -3.92 19.74 -5.58
C PHE A 50 -4.36 18.66 -6.59
N GLY A 51 -5.41 17.89 -6.28
CA GLY A 51 -5.88 16.75 -7.07
C GLY A 51 -5.93 15.46 -6.25
N ASP A 52 -6.37 14.38 -6.91
CA ASP A 52 -6.51 13.07 -6.28
C ASP A 52 -5.21 12.25 -6.37
N ILE A 53 -4.88 11.54 -5.28
CA ILE A 53 -3.79 10.57 -5.23
C ILE A 53 -4.38 9.22 -4.89
N LYS A 54 -4.28 8.25 -5.80
CA LYS A 54 -4.77 6.89 -5.58
C LYS A 54 -3.63 5.98 -5.15
N ILE A 55 -3.85 5.25 -4.06
CA ILE A 55 -2.89 4.31 -3.49
C ILE A 55 -3.44 2.88 -3.48
N GLU A 56 -2.56 1.92 -3.72
CA GLU A 56 -2.73 0.50 -3.38
C GLU A 56 -2.19 0.27 -1.96
N LEU A 57 -2.93 -0.46 -1.14
CA LEU A 57 -2.59 -0.77 0.25
C LEU A 57 -2.10 -2.22 0.38
N PHE A 58 -0.98 -2.41 1.09
CA PHE A 58 -0.32 -3.70 1.27
C PHE A 58 -0.83 -4.40 2.53
N ALA A 59 -2.09 -4.84 2.50
CA ALA A 59 -2.75 -5.44 3.66
C ALA A 59 -2.10 -6.76 4.13
N ASP A 60 -1.43 -7.48 3.23
CA ASP A 60 -0.73 -8.72 3.56
C ASP A 60 0.63 -8.45 4.23
N ASP A 61 1.31 -7.37 3.82
CA ASP A 61 2.64 -7.01 4.31
C ASP A 61 2.58 -6.20 5.62
N ALA A 62 1.60 -5.29 5.73
CA ALA A 62 1.43 -4.37 6.87
C ALA A 62 -0.03 -4.35 7.37
N PRO A 63 -0.59 -5.49 7.84
CA PRO A 63 -2.00 -5.62 8.18
C PRO A 63 -2.48 -4.63 9.25
N LYS A 64 -1.71 -4.40 10.32
CA LYS A 64 -2.11 -3.49 11.41
C LYS A 64 -2.10 -2.04 10.95
N THR A 65 -1.09 -1.68 10.17
CA THR A 65 -0.95 -0.34 9.59
C THR A 65 -2.10 -0.05 8.65
N VAL A 66 -2.41 -0.97 7.74
CA VAL A 66 -3.50 -0.83 6.77
C VAL A 66 -4.86 -0.80 7.47
N GLU A 67 -5.10 -1.65 8.46
CA GLU A 67 -6.33 -1.63 9.26
C GLU A 67 -6.52 -0.28 9.95
N ASN A 68 -5.48 0.22 10.63
CA ASN A 68 -5.51 1.51 11.31
C ASN A 68 -5.75 2.67 10.33
N PHE A 69 -5.05 2.69 9.19
CA PHE A 69 -5.23 3.71 8.16
C PHE A 69 -6.67 3.73 7.62
N ILE A 70 -7.23 2.57 7.29
CA ILE A 70 -8.60 2.44 6.78
C ILE A 70 -9.62 2.87 7.83
N LYS A 71 -9.42 2.47 9.09
CA LYS A 71 -10.31 2.88 10.19
C LYS A 71 -10.35 4.40 10.30
N LEU A 72 -9.19 5.04 10.41
CA LEU A 72 -9.08 6.49 10.52
C LEU A 72 -9.65 7.22 9.30
N ALA A 73 -9.41 6.71 8.09
CA ALA A 73 -10.00 7.26 6.87
C ALA A 73 -11.53 7.20 6.88
N LYS A 74 -12.11 6.06 7.25
CA LYS A 74 -13.58 5.89 7.33
C LYS A 74 -14.24 6.74 8.41
N GLU A 75 -13.51 7.04 9.48
CA GLU A 75 -13.96 7.91 10.57
C GLU A 75 -13.81 9.41 10.23
N GLY A 76 -13.30 9.76 9.03
CA GLY A 76 -13.05 11.15 8.64
C GLY A 76 -11.88 11.79 9.40
N PHE A 77 -11.02 10.99 10.05
CA PHE A 77 -9.93 11.49 10.87
C PHE A 77 -8.94 12.34 10.07
N TYR A 78 -8.79 12.04 8.78
CA TYR A 78 -7.87 12.73 7.88
C TYR A 78 -8.48 13.96 7.19
N ASP A 79 -9.78 14.20 7.34
CA ASP A 79 -10.48 15.26 6.63
C ASP A 79 -10.04 16.63 7.17
N GLY A 80 -9.62 17.52 6.26
CA GLY A 80 -9.14 18.86 6.56
C GLY A 80 -7.75 18.93 7.21
N ILE A 81 -7.02 17.81 7.31
CA ILE A 81 -5.62 17.85 7.78
C ILE A 81 -4.71 18.36 6.66
N ARG A 82 -3.52 18.83 7.03
CA ARG A 82 -2.54 19.35 6.08
C ARG A 82 -1.33 18.43 5.93
N PHE A 83 -0.72 18.49 4.75
CA PHE A 83 0.68 18.14 4.60
C PHE A 83 1.51 19.19 5.32
N HIS A 84 1.88 18.91 6.56
CA HIS A 84 2.48 19.87 7.47
C HIS A 84 4.00 19.95 7.33
N ARG A 85 4.60 19.04 6.55
CA ARG A 85 6.03 18.99 6.27
C ARG A 85 6.27 18.44 4.86
N VAL A 86 6.99 19.19 4.03
CA VAL A 86 7.27 18.87 2.63
C VAL A 86 8.75 19.14 2.38
N ILE A 87 9.49 18.10 1.97
CA ILE A 87 10.91 18.22 1.67
C ILE A 87 11.15 17.67 0.27
N GLN A 88 11.50 18.56 -0.65
CA GLN A 88 11.79 18.19 -2.04
C GLN A 88 12.90 17.14 -2.09
N ARG A 89 12.73 16.12 -2.94
CA ARG A 89 13.66 14.98 -3.07
C ARG A 89 13.80 14.13 -1.80
N PHE A 90 12.81 14.21 -0.92
CA PHE A 90 12.72 13.33 0.24
C PHE A 90 11.29 12.79 0.39
N MET A 91 10.36 13.57 0.92
CA MET A 91 8.98 13.11 1.19
C MET A 91 8.00 14.26 1.43
N ILE A 92 6.70 13.94 1.37
CA ILE A 92 5.59 14.79 1.83
C ILE A 92 4.87 14.10 2.99
N GLN A 93 4.73 14.76 4.13
CA GLN A 93 4.22 14.18 5.37
C GLN A 93 2.91 14.82 5.83
N ALA A 94 1.95 13.97 6.22
CA ALA A 94 0.62 14.34 6.67
C ALA A 94 0.17 13.45 7.86
N GLY A 95 -1.13 13.46 8.18
CA GLY A 95 -1.72 12.58 9.20
C GLY A 95 -1.70 13.11 10.63
N CYS A 96 -1.28 14.37 10.86
CA CYS A 96 -1.31 14.99 12.18
C CYS A 96 -2.67 15.69 12.42
N PRO A 97 -3.47 15.32 13.44
CA PRO A 97 -4.80 15.92 13.65
C PRO A 97 -4.77 17.40 14.05
N PHE A 98 -3.70 17.86 14.71
CA PHE A 98 -3.53 19.28 15.01
C PHE A 98 -3.33 20.14 13.75
N SER A 99 -2.91 19.52 12.64
CA SER A 99 -2.74 20.22 11.37
C SER A 99 -4.04 20.71 10.73
N ARG A 100 -5.20 20.33 11.29
CA ARG A 100 -6.52 20.84 10.88
C ARG A 100 -6.75 22.28 11.31
N ASP A 101 -6.18 22.68 12.46
CA ASP A 101 -6.37 24.00 13.03
C ASP A 101 -5.11 24.86 12.87
N ILE A 102 -5.26 26.00 12.19
CA ILE A 102 -4.19 26.98 11.99
C ILE A 102 -3.75 27.59 13.32
N ALA A 103 -4.63 27.68 14.32
CA ALA A 103 -4.28 28.15 15.65
C ALA A 103 -3.31 27.20 16.39
N LEU A 104 -3.21 25.93 15.95
CA LEU A 104 -2.32 24.93 16.53
C LEU A 104 -1.04 24.71 15.71
N LYS A 105 -0.63 25.67 14.88
CA LYS A 105 0.50 25.55 13.94
C LYS A 105 1.80 25.05 14.58
N ASP A 106 2.09 25.48 15.81
CA ASP A 106 3.28 25.08 16.57
C ASP A 106 3.24 23.61 17.05
N ARG A 107 2.07 22.98 17.00
CA ARG A 107 1.87 21.57 17.40
C ARG A 107 1.76 20.62 16.20
N TRP A 108 1.80 21.13 14.98
CA TRP A 108 1.75 20.27 13.79
C TRP A 108 2.94 19.29 13.80
N GLY A 109 2.69 18.02 13.46
CA GLY A 109 3.67 16.93 13.56
C GLY A 109 3.76 16.26 14.93
N THR A 110 3.06 16.74 15.97
CA THR A 110 3.11 16.15 17.33
C THR A 110 1.85 15.37 17.73
N GLY A 111 0.79 15.47 16.93
CA GLY A 111 -0.48 14.79 17.20
C GLY A 111 -0.54 13.37 16.64
N GLY A 112 -1.49 12.58 17.15
CA GLY A 112 -1.78 11.22 16.71
C GLY A 112 -3.23 10.84 17.04
N PRO A 113 -3.63 9.58 16.80
CA PRO A 113 -5.01 9.13 16.96
C PRO A 113 -5.40 8.87 18.43
N GLY A 114 -4.44 8.96 19.36
CA GLY A 114 -4.63 8.68 20.79
C GLY A 114 -4.10 7.30 21.22
N TRP A 115 -3.59 6.51 20.28
CA TRP A 115 -2.89 5.25 20.51
C TRP A 115 -1.63 5.16 19.64
N ILE A 116 -0.79 4.18 19.97
CA ILE A 116 0.38 3.79 19.17
C ILE A 116 0.38 2.28 18.93
N PHE A 117 1.06 1.84 17.87
CA PHE A 117 1.25 0.42 17.54
C PHE A 117 2.66 0.16 16.96
N GLU A 118 3.02 -1.12 16.88
CA GLU A 118 4.33 -1.63 16.47
C GLU A 118 4.67 -1.38 15.00
N ASP A 119 5.95 -1.49 14.66
CA ASP A 119 6.42 -1.49 13.27
C ASP A 119 6.18 -2.86 12.61
N GLU A 120 5.92 -2.87 11.30
CA GLU A 120 5.74 -4.07 10.48
C GLU A 120 6.84 -4.09 9.40
N ILE A 121 8.08 -4.32 9.83
CA ILE A 121 9.27 -4.31 8.97
C ILE A 121 9.63 -5.75 8.56
N HIS A 122 9.79 -5.96 7.25
CA HIS A 122 10.20 -7.23 6.64
C HIS A 122 11.29 -6.98 5.57
N GLU A 123 11.85 -8.06 5.00
CA GLU A 123 12.96 -7.99 4.04
C GLU A 123 12.63 -7.11 2.81
N ASP A 124 11.39 -7.15 2.35
CA ASP A 124 10.88 -6.37 1.21
C ASP A 124 10.35 -4.97 1.59
N ASN A 125 10.57 -4.49 2.82
CA ASN A 125 10.12 -3.17 3.25
C ASN A 125 11.01 -2.05 2.65
N HIS A 126 10.64 -1.56 1.47
CA HIS A 126 11.43 -0.59 0.71
C HIS A 126 10.78 0.79 0.60
N ASN A 127 11.41 1.79 1.20
CA ASN A 127 11.01 3.20 1.14
C ASN A 127 11.52 3.85 -0.16
N VAL A 128 11.04 3.35 -1.30
CA VAL A 128 11.36 3.88 -2.63
C VAL A 128 10.37 4.95 -3.09
N VAL A 129 10.70 5.70 -4.14
CA VAL A 129 9.81 6.73 -4.69
C VAL A 129 8.38 6.22 -4.92
N GLY A 130 7.39 7.00 -4.48
CA GLY A 130 5.98 6.69 -4.64
C GLY A 130 5.39 5.72 -3.61
N THR A 131 6.18 5.15 -2.70
CA THR A 131 5.62 4.38 -1.57
C THR A 131 5.06 5.30 -0.48
N ILE A 132 4.07 4.80 0.25
CA ILE A 132 3.50 5.45 1.44
C ILE A 132 3.94 4.68 2.69
N SER A 133 4.44 5.41 3.68
CA SER A 133 5.06 4.84 4.87
C SER A 133 4.63 5.56 6.14
N MET A 134 4.66 4.86 7.27
CA MET A 134 4.32 5.45 8.57
C MET A 134 5.42 6.40 9.08
N ALA A 135 5.02 7.59 9.53
CA ALA A 135 5.89 8.42 10.35
C ALA A 135 5.76 7.98 11.82
N ASN A 136 6.89 7.92 12.53
CA ASN A 136 6.96 7.54 13.94
C ASN A 136 7.97 8.40 14.71
N ALA A 137 7.96 8.31 16.03
CA ALA A 137 8.86 9.02 16.95
C ALA A 137 9.99 8.10 17.48
N GLY A 138 10.25 7.00 16.78
CA GLY A 138 11.10 5.90 17.21
C GLY A 138 10.43 4.54 17.02
N PRO A 139 11.14 3.44 17.28
CA PRO A 139 10.63 2.09 17.04
C PRO A 139 9.29 1.84 17.75
N ASN A 140 8.34 1.22 17.05
CA ASN A 140 7.03 0.81 17.56
C ASN A 140 6.15 1.97 18.08
N THR A 141 6.21 3.13 17.41
CA THR A 141 5.41 4.31 17.76
C THR A 141 4.55 4.80 16.59
N ASN A 142 4.08 3.88 15.75
CA ASN A 142 3.19 4.20 14.65
C ASN A 142 1.85 4.71 15.18
N GLY A 143 1.29 5.72 14.52
CA GLY A 143 0.02 6.34 14.91
C GLY A 143 -0.83 6.65 13.69
N SER A 144 -1.04 7.93 13.39
CA SER A 144 -1.82 8.37 12.23
C SER A 144 -0.99 9.10 11.18
N GLN A 145 0.24 9.49 11.51
CA GLN A 145 1.09 10.24 10.60
C GLN A 145 1.73 9.31 9.58
N PHE A 146 1.75 9.75 8.34
CA PHE A 146 2.34 9.03 7.22
C PHE A 146 3.07 10.01 6.31
N PHE A 147 3.95 9.49 5.46
CA PHE A 147 4.57 10.24 4.38
C PHE A 147 4.54 9.47 3.06
N ILE A 148 4.59 10.21 1.96
CA ILE A 148 4.76 9.67 0.61
C ILE A 148 6.17 10.02 0.13
N ASN A 149 6.93 9.02 -0.32
CA ASN A 149 8.31 9.16 -0.77
C ASN A 149 8.40 9.89 -2.13
N LEU A 150 9.22 10.94 -2.19
CA LEU A 150 9.55 11.69 -3.41
C LEU A 150 10.88 11.23 -4.05
N ALA A 151 11.64 10.40 -3.33
CA ALA A 151 12.91 9.82 -3.74
C ALA A 151 13.11 8.48 -3.05
N ASP A 152 14.15 7.75 -3.46
CA ASP A 152 14.54 6.51 -2.80
C ASP A 152 15.21 6.82 -1.45
N ASN A 153 14.55 6.42 -0.38
CA ASN A 153 14.89 6.69 1.00
C ASN A 153 15.24 5.40 1.75
N ASN A 154 16.00 4.50 1.12
CA ASN A 154 16.32 3.17 1.66
C ASN A 154 16.97 3.15 3.06
N PHE A 155 17.55 4.29 3.49
CA PHE A 155 18.04 4.44 4.86
C PHE A 155 16.92 4.41 5.94
N LEU A 156 15.65 4.44 5.51
CA LEU A 156 14.43 4.32 6.31
C LEU A 156 13.85 2.89 6.31
N ASP A 157 14.37 1.96 5.51
CA ASP A 157 13.83 0.60 5.32
C ASP A 157 13.72 -0.18 6.63
N ASN A 158 14.58 0.06 7.60
CA ASN A 158 14.54 -0.60 8.91
C ASN A 158 13.88 0.26 10.01
N ARG A 159 13.16 1.33 9.64
CA ARG A 159 12.64 2.31 10.61
C ARG A 159 11.18 2.69 10.39
N HIS A 160 10.68 2.59 9.17
CA HIS A 160 9.34 3.04 8.81
C HIS A 160 8.64 1.95 8.00
N THR A 161 7.47 1.52 8.50
CA THR A 161 6.60 0.56 7.83
C THR A 161 6.09 1.16 6.52
N VAL A 162 6.40 0.53 5.40
CA VAL A 162 5.79 0.78 4.09
C VAL A 162 4.48 0.00 4.05
N PHE A 163 3.36 0.69 3.78
CA PHE A 163 2.03 0.05 3.83
C PHE A 163 1.22 0.25 2.54
N GLY A 164 1.85 0.79 1.50
CA GLY A 164 1.23 0.93 0.20
C GLY A 164 2.11 1.66 -0.81
N ARG A 165 1.52 1.96 -1.97
CA ARG A 165 2.14 2.78 -3.01
C ARG A 165 1.12 3.57 -3.81
N VAL A 166 1.54 4.68 -4.37
CA VAL A 166 0.77 5.45 -5.34
C VAL A 166 0.67 4.66 -6.65
N ILE A 167 -0.55 4.53 -7.16
CA ILE A 167 -0.86 3.87 -8.43
C ILE A 167 -1.39 4.85 -9.48
N GLU A 168 -1.98 5.98 -9.05
CA GLU A 168 -2.40 7.10 -9.92
C GLU A 168 -2.22 8.42 -9.15
N GLY A 169 -1.90 9.53 -9.83
CA GLY A 169 -1.71 10.83 -9.17
C GLY A 169 -0.28 11.13 -8.69
N MET A 170 0.75 10.46 -9.21
CA MET A 170 2.15 10.78 -8.86
C MET A 170 2.55 12.20 -9.30
N GLU A 171 1.95 12.74 -10.34
CA GLU A 171 2.11 14.13 -10.75
C GLU A 171 1.59 15.12 -9.68
N VAL A 172 0.51 14.75 -8.96
CA VAL A 172 -0.01 15.53 -7.82
C VAL A 172 0.97 15.48 -6.65
N VAL A 173 1.46 14.29 -6.29
CA VAL A 173 2.50 14.09 -5.26
C VAL A 173 3.73 14.95 -5.58
N ASN A 174 4.19 14.93 -6.84
CA ASN A 174 5.33 15.72 -7.29
C ASN A 174 5.06 17.23 -7.29
N ALA A 175 3.84 17.66 -7.57
CA ALA A 175 3.44 19.07 -7.49
C ALA A 175 3.47 19.56 -6.04
N ILE A 176 2.89 18.78 -5.11
CA ILE A 176 2.96 19.06 -3.67
C ILE A 176 4.42 19.11 -3.21
N GLY A 177 5.25 18.18 -3.67
CA GLY A 177 6.69 18.14 -3.34
C GLY A 177 7.52 19.35 -3.79
N LYS A 178 6.96 20.24 -4.61
CA LYS A 178 7.62 21.44 -5.16
C LYS A 178 7.04 22.76 -4.63
N VAL A 179 6.07 22.72 -3.73
CA VAL A 179 5.50 23.94 -3.14
C VAL A 179 6.57 24.69 -2.34
N GLU A 180 6.42 26.01 -2.22
CA GLU A 180 7.28 26.82 -1.38
C GLU A 180 7.10 26.43 0.10
N THR A 181 8.21 26.26 0.82
CA THR A 181 8.20 25.90 2.24
C THR A 181 8.90 26.95 3.10
N GLY A 182 8.33 27.21 4.28
CA GLY A 182 8.89 28.07 5.31
C GLY A 182 9.56 27.27 6.43
N PRO A 183 9.73 27.88 7.62
CA PRO A 183 10.35 27.22 8.77
C PRO A 183 9.69 25.88 9.14
N GLY A 184 10.53 24.87 9.37
CA GLY A 184 10.10 23.50 9.67
C GLY A 184 9.64 22.71 8.44
N ASP A 185 10.09 23.11 7.24
CA ASP A 185 9.72 22.52 5.95
C ASP A 185 8.20 22.56 5.69
N ARG A 186 7.50 23.51 6.31
CA ARG A 186 6.05 23.62 6.22
C ARG A 186 5.66 24.38 4.96
N PRO A 187 4.70 23.91 4.14
CA PRO A 187 4.18 24.68 3.03
C PRO A 187 3.75 26.10 3.43
N VAL A 188 4.09 27.08 2.59
CA VAL A 188 3.66 28.48 2.75
C VAL A 188 2.16 28.59 2.45
N GLU A 189 1.73 27.97 1.35
CA GLU A 189 0.33 27.77 1.01
C GLU A 189 -0.15 26.39 1.51
N ASP A 190 -1.35 26.35 2.06
CA ASP A 190 -1.89 25.13 2.64
C ASP A 190 -2.13 24.04 1.58
N VAL A 191 -1.54 22.87 1.80
CA VAL A 191 -1.85 21.63 1.07
C VAL A 191 -2.71 20.76 1.98
N ILE A 192 -3.97 20.57 1.62
CA ILE A 192 -5.02 19.99 2.47
C ILE A 192 -5.47 18.66 1.90
N ILE A 193 -5.61 17.66 2.75
CA ILE A 193 -6.38 16.44 2.47
C ILE A 193 -7.84 16.78 2.75
N GLU A 194 -8.65 16.82 1.70
CA GLU A 194 -10.08 17.10 1.79
C GLU A 194 -10.83 15.90 2.35
N SER A 195 -10.51 14.69 1.86
CA SER A 195 -11.00 13.42 2.40
C SER A 195 -10.15 12.24 1.93
N ILE A 196 -10.32 11.07 2.56
CA ILE A 196 -9.75 9.80 2.08
C ILE A 196 -10.87 8.76 1.90
N LYS A 197 -11.04 8.25 0.68
CA LYS A 197 -12.04 7.22 0.35
C LYS A 197 -11.37 5.86 0.18
N VAL A 198 -11.94 4.81 0.77
CA VAL A 198 -11.38 3.44 0.70
C VAL A 198 -12.28 2.55 -0.14
N ASP A 199 -11.71 1.95 -1.18
CA ASP A 199 -12.39 1.02 -2.09
C ASP A 199 -11.79 -0.39 -1.98
N LYS A 200 -12.67 -1.40 -1.88
CA LYS A 200 -12.32 -2.82 -2.01
C LYS A 200 -12.66 -3.26 -3.43
N LYS A 201 -11.65 -3.65 -4.22
CA LYS A 201 -11.84 -4.22 -5.56
C LYS A 201 -11.37 -5.66 -5.62
#